data_AF-A0AAD9XLP1-F1
#
_entry.id   AF-A0AAD9XLP1-F1
#
_cell.length_a   1.000
_cell.length_b   1.000
_cell.length_c   1.000
_cell.angle_alpha   90.00
_cell.angle_beta   90.00
_cell.angle_gamma   90.00
#
_symmetry.space_group_name_H-M   'P 1'
#
loop_
_entity.id
_entity.type
_entity.pdbx_description
1 polymer ?
#
loop_
_entity_poly.entity_id
_entity_poly.type
_entity_poly.pdbx_seq_one_letter_code
_entity_poly.pdbx_strand_id
1 'polypeptide(L)'
;MFCLRLIFAFFFKFGMSLVRNQILRDRDASVEGTAKSWIEWDGERFEFKDAPSYSEKNWGGAFPRKWFWVQCNVFEGASGEVALTAAGGLRQLPGLSETFENAALIGVHYDGNFYEFVPWNGVVNWEIAQWGSWYMAAENEMHMVELTATTKDPGTTLRAPTSEAGLASACKDTCYGELRLQIWERRYDGAQGKLILDVTSDMAAVEVGGGPWFNTWKGKTAAPELLKRALNVPVDVDGFYGLVPILKPPGL
;
A
#
# COMPACT_ATOMS: atom_id res chain seq x y z
N MET A 1 -18.14 14.82 6.32
CA MET A 1 -17.31 14.74 5.10
C MET A 1 -17.26 13.28 4.70
N PHE A 2 -17.62 12.93 3.46
CA PHE A 2 -17.68 11.52 3.03
C PHE A 2 -16.36 11.11 2.39
N CYS A 3 -15.70 10.09 2.93
CA CYS A 3 -14.58 9.41 2.26
C CYS A 3 -15.15 8.30 1.36
N LEU A 4 -15.04 8.46 0.03
CA LEU A 4 -15.60 7.52 -0.94
C LEU A 4 -14.51 6.56 -1.45
N ARG A 5 -14.42 5.36 -0.86
CA ARG A 5 -13.45 4.32 -1.26
C ARG A 5 -14.03 3.43 -2.38
N LEU A 6 -13.47 3.51 -3.59
CA LEU A 6 -13.70 2.55 -4.68
C LEU A 6 -12.58 1.49 -4.64
N ILE A 7 -12.89 0.26 -4.20
CA ILE A 7 -11.93 -0.82 -3.97
C ILE A 7 -11.89 -1.81 -5.16
N PHE A 8 -10.69 -2.14 -5.66
CA PHE A 8 -10.41 -3.31 -6.50
C PHE A 8 -9.28 -4.20 -5.80
N ALA A 9 -8.76 -5.34 -6.33
CA ALA A 9 -7.85 -6.30 -5.58
C ALA A 9 -6.37 -6.63 -6.10
N PHE A 10 -5.23 -6.13 -5.49
CA PHE A 10 -3.84 -5.99 -6.07
C PHE A 10 -2.70 -6.87 -5.53
N PHE A 11 -2.26 -7.83 -6.34
CA PHE A 11 -1.21 -8.78 -6.03
C PHE A 11 -0.24 -8.93 -7.19
N PHE A 12 0.97 -8.48 -6.89
CA PHE A 12 2.14 -8.45 -7.74
C PHE A 12 2.39 -9.77 -8.48
N LYS A 13 1.98 -9.85 -9.75
CA LYS A 13 2.47 -10.93 -10.65
C LYS A 13 3.80 -10.57 -11.32
N PHE A 14 4.11 -9.28 -11.44
CA PHE A 14 5.47 -8.79 -11.73
C PHE A 14 5.83 -7.70 -10.72
N GLY A 15 6.90 -7.95 -9.97
CA GLY A 15 7.25 -7.16 -8.81
C GLY A 15 7.60 -5.71 -9.14
N MET A 16 6.87 -4.78 -8.51
CA MET A 16 7.37 -3.49 -8.01
C MET A 16 7.84 -2.41 -9.00
N SER A 17 8.53 -2.75 -10.09
CA SER A 17 8.77 -1.88 -11.24
C SER A 17 7.46 -1.34 -11.84
N LEU A 18 6.37 -2.12 -11.75
CA LEU A 18 5.03 -1.69 -12.16
C LEU A 18 4.33 -0.77 -11.15
N VAL A 19 4.61 -0.86 -9.84
CA VAL A 19 4.13 0.14 -8.87
C VAL A 19 4.88 1.44 -9.04
N ARG A 20 6.19 1.39 -9.26
CA ARG A 20 6.97 2.56 -9.69
C ARG A 20 6.44 3.16 -10.99
N ASN A 21 6.08 2.36 -12.00
CA ASN A 21 5.47 2.88 -13.24
C ASN A 21 4.00 3.30 -13.09
N GLN A 22 3.26 2.81 -12.10
CA GLN A 22 1.92 3.29 -11.76
C GLN A 22 2.07 4.66 -11.10
N ILE A 23 2.77 4.75 -9.96
CA ILE A 23 3.06 6.02 -9.25
C ILE A 23 3.75 7.07 -10.15
N LEU A 24 4.61 6.67 -11.10
CA LEU A 24 5.24 7.60 -12.07
C LEU A 24 4.40 7.91 -13.32
N ARG A 25 3.37 7.11 -13.67
CA ARG A 25 2.34 7.50 -14.65
C ARG A 25 1.25 8.34 -13.98
N ASP A 26 1.03 8.09 -12.70
CA ASP A 26 0.13 8.81 -11.81
C ASP A 26 0.69 10.19 -11.42
N ARG A 27 1.90 10.54 -11.91
CA ARG A 27 2.37 11.93 -12.03
C ARG A 27 1.36 12.85 -12.73
N ASP A 28 0.55 12.31 -13.65
CA ASP A 28 -0.52 13.04 -14.34
C ASP A 28 -1.93 12.50 -14.00
N ALA A 29 -2.07 11.51 -13.10
CA ALA A 29 -3.36 10.86 -12.81
C ALA A 29 -3.43 10.19 -11.43
N SER A 30 -4.29 10.69 -10.54
CA SER A 30 -4.78 10.05 -9.29
C SER A 30 -4.05 10.26 -7.96
N VAL A 31 -3.20 11.28 -7.82
CA VAL A 31 -2.82 11.80 -6.48
C VAL A 31 -3.40 13.19 -6.21
N GLU A 32 -3.40 14.06 -7.23
CA GLU A 32 -4.27 15.26 -7.31
C GLU A 32 -5.64 14.91 -7.97
N GLY A 33 -6.04 13.64 -7.89
CA GLY A 33 -7.21 13.12 -8.58
C GLY A 33 -8.49 13.71 -7.99
N THR A 34 -9.07 14.71 -8.64
CA THR A 34 -10.36 15.27 -8.24
C THR A 34 -11.53 14.53 -8.89
N ALA A 35 -12.46 14.06 -8.07
CA ALA A 35 -13.68 13.40 -8.52
C ALA A 35 -14.85 14.39 -8.60
N LYS A 36 -15.60 14.32 -9.71
CA LYS A 36 -16.97 14.80 -9.79
C LYS A 36 -17.90 13.59 -9.83
N SER A 37 -18.69 13.40 -8.76
CA SER A 37 -19.51 12.20 -8.56
C SER A 37 -20.76 12.55 -7.72
N TRP A 38 -21.56 11.54 -7.40
CA TRP A 38 -22.65 11.64 -6.44
C TRP A 38 -22.88 10.28 -5.77
N ILE A 39 -23.46 10.28 -4.58
CA ILE A 39 -24.02 9.09 -3.92
C ILE A 39 -25.47 9.36 -3.56
N GLU A 40 -26.27 8.30 -3.47
CA GLU A 40 -27.60 8.34 -2.87
C GLU A 40 -27.55 7.55 -1.57
N TRP A 41 -28.03 8.16 -0.48
CA TRP A 41 -28.07 7.56 0.85
C TRP A 41 -29.33 8.03 1.57
N ASP A 42 -30.11 7.09 2.12
CA ASP A 42 -31.41 7.33 2.79
C ASP A 42 -32.40 8.19 1.95
N GLY A 43 -32.36 8.02 0.62
CA GLY A 43 -33.18 8.78 -0.33
C GLY A 43 -32.69 10.21 -0.63
N GLU A 44 -31.60 10.66 0.01
CA GLU A 44 -30.94 11.94 -0.29
C GLU A 44 -29.75 11.73 -1.24
N ARG A 45 -29.59 12.64 -2.21
CA ARG A 45 -28.48 12.65 -3.17
C ARG A 45 -27.43 13.67 -2.76
N PHE A 46 -26.24 13.18 -2.43
CA PHE A 46 -25.06 13.99 -2.12
C PHE A 46 -24.19 14.12 -3.36
N GLU A 47 -23.97 15.33 -3.85
CA GLU A 47 -23.09 15.59 -4.99
C GLU A 47 -21.69 16.04 -4.56
N PHE A 48 -20.68 15.52 -5.24
CA PHE A 48 -19.28 15.85 -5.03
C PHE A 48 -18.75 16.53 -6.29
N LYS A 49 -18.06 17.65 -6.10
CA LYS A 49 -17.35 18.36 -7.16
C LYS A 49 -15.95 18.67 -6.64
N ASP A 50 -14.95 18.45 -7.49
CA ASP A 50 -13.55 18.72 -7.22
C ASP A 50 -13.04 18.03 -5.94
N ALA A 51 -13.62 16.87 -5.59
CA ALA A 51 -13.37 16.19 -4.32
C ALA A 51 -12.09 15.33 -4.40
N PRO A 52 -11.17 15.41 -3.42
CA PRO A 52 -9.98 14.54 -3.39
C PRO A 52 -10.38 13.07 -3.46
N SER A 53 -9.78 12.33 -4.39
CA SER A 53 -10.07 10.92 -4.61
C SER A 53 -8.80 10.10 -4.70
N TYR A 54 -8.92 8.85 -4.28
CA TYR A 54 -7.89 7.83 -4.37
C TYR A 54 -8.45 6.66 -5.17
N SER A 55 -7.66 6.14 -6.11
CA SER A 55 -8.05 5.02 -6.97
C SER A 55 -6.96 3.97 -6.97
N GLU A 56 -7.19 2.87 -6.24
CA GLU A 56 -6.31 1.72 -6.27
C GLU A 56 -6.79 0.72 -7.34
N LYS A 57 -6.14 0.71 -8.51
CA LYS A 57 -6.37 -0.36 -9.48
C LYS A 57 -5.61 -1.59 -9.02
N ASN A 58 -6.34 -2.68 -8.93
CA ASN A 58 -5.87 -3.80 -8.16
C ASN A 58 -6.10 -5.16 -8.95
N TRP A 59 -5.01 -5.90 -9.30
CA TRP A 59 -4.87 -7.11 -10.17
C TRP A 59 -4.42 -8.43 -9.47
N GLY A 60 -4.61 -9.64 -10.02
CA GLY A 60 -3.83 -10.84 -9.59
C GLY A 60 -4.64 -12.12 -9.33
N GLY A 61 -4.01 -13.14 -8.72
CA GLY A 61 -4.65 -14.42 -8.40
C GLY A 61 -5.39 -14.44 -7.06
N ALA A 62 -4.75 -13.90 -6.02
CA ALA A 62 -5.28 -13.76 -4.66
C ALA A 62 -4.45 -12.74 -3.87
N PHE A 63 -5.02 -12.22 -2.77
CA PHE A 63 -4.31 -11.45 -1.73
C PHE A 63 -3.14 -12.24 -1.12
N PRO A 64 -2.17 -11.59 -0.45
CA PRO A 64 -1.03 -12.28 0.15
C PRO A 64 -1.54 -13.09 1.34
N ARG A 65 -0.74 -14.04 1.85
CA ARG A 65 -1.17 -14.81 3.03
C ARG A 65 -1.49 -13.92 4.23
N LYS A 66 -0.84 -12.75 4.34
CA LYS A 66 -1.07 -11.74 5.37
C LYS A 66 -0.71 -10.35 4.83
N TRP A 67 -1.51 -9.32 5.11
CA TRP A 67 -1.23 -7.95 4.64
C TRP A 67 -1.78 -6.86 5.57
N PHE A 68 -1.25 -5.65 5.42
CA PHE A 68 -1.76 -4.42 6.01
C PHE A 68 -1.68 -3.29 4.98
N TRP A 69 -2.51 -2.27 5.17
CA TRP A 69 -2.54 -1.08 4.31
C TRP A 69 -3.00 0.14 5.12
N VAL A 70 -2.45 1.30 4.79
CA VAL A 70 -2.74 2.61 5.38
C VAL A 70 -2.72 3.64 4.25
N GLN A 71 -3.77 4.45 4.14
CA GLN A 71 -3.88 5.52 3.15
C GLN A 71 -4.53 6.75 3.79
N CYS A 72 -4.10 7.92 3.35
CA CYS A 72 -4.73 9.18 3.74
C CYS A 72 -4.36 10.28 2.74
N ASN A 73 -5.34 11.10 2.35
CA ASN A 73 -5.13 12.29 1.51
C ASN A 73 -5.62 13.59 2.17
N VAL A 74 -5.97 13.55 3.47
CA VAL A 74 -6.51 14.71 4.20
C VAL A 74 -5.73 14.86 5.50
N PHE A 75 -4.92 15.91 5.57
CA PHE A 75 -3.98 16.14 6.67
C PHE A 75 -4.07 17.57 7.18
N GLU A 76 -3.93 17.72 8.49
CA GLU A 76 -3.68 18.99 9.17
C GLU A 76 -2.18 19.21 9.37
N GLY A 77 -1.73 20.46 9.35
CA GLY A 77 -0.34 20.86 9.60
C GLY A 77 0.53 21.09 8.36
N ALA A 78 0.07 20.68 7.16
CA ALA A 78 0.75 20.97 5.91
C ALA A 78 0.38 22.34 5.33
N SER A 79 1.31 22.96 4.59
CA SER A 79 1.04 24.17 3.77
C SER A 79 0.53 23.85 2.35
N GLY A 80 0.44 22.58 1.99
CA GLY A 80 -0.01 22.09 0.68
C GLY A 80 -0.59 20.69 0.79
N GLU A 81 -1.02 20.12 -0.33
CA GLU A 81 -1.64 18.79 -0.34
C GLU A 81 -0.63 17.69 0.05
N VAL A 82 -1.10 16.73 0.85
CA VAL A 82 -0.34 15.55 1.27
C VAL A 82 -1.16 14.31 0.95
N ALA A 83 -0.54 13.36 0.25
CA ALA A 83 -1.12 12.05 0.02
C ALA A 83 -0.15 10.94 0.46
N LEU A 84 -0.67 9.99 1.23
CA LEU A 84 0.05 8.86 1.78
C LEU A 84 -0.55 7.57 1.22
N THR A 85 0.31 6.65 0.79
CA THR A 85 -0.02 5.23 0.67
C THR A 85 1.10 4.40 1.27
N ALA A 86 0.78 3.57 2.26
CA ALA A 86 1.71 2.66 2.90
C ALA A 86 1.08 1.27 3.01
N ALA A 87 1.84 0.24 2.66
CA ALA A 87 1.31 -1.12 2.59
C ALA A 87 2.41 -2.15 2.80
N GLY A 88 2.03 -3.36 3.20
CA GLY A 88 2.94 -4.50 3.25
C GLY A 88 2.23 -5.83 3.32
N GLY A 89 2.93 -6.89 2.90
CA GLY A 89 2.37 -8.22 2.80
C GLY A 89 3.41 -9.33 2.74
N LEU A 90 3.02 -10.48 3.28
CA LEU A 90 3.72 -11.76 3.11
C LEU A 90 3.27 -12.37 1.79
N ARG A 91 3.97 -12.01 0.70
CA ARG A 91 3.61 -12.41 -0.67
C ARG A 91 4.33 -13.70 -1.09
N GLN A 92 3.65 -14.51 -1.89
CA GLN A 92 4.28 -15.65 -2.55
C GLN A 92 5.15 -15.15 -3.72
N LEU A 93 6.34 -15.72 -3.87
CA LEU A 93 7.19 -15.49 -5.04
C LEU A 93 6.81 -16.45 -6.18
N PRO A 94 6.89 -16.03 -7.45
CA PRO A 94 6.69 -16.91 -8.58
C PRO A 94 7.81 -17.97 -8.65
N GLY A 95 7.44 -19.25 -8.70
CA GLY A 95 8.38 -20.37 -8.77
C GLY A 95 7.69 -21.72 -8.53
N LEU A 96 8.47 -22.80 -8.56
CA LEU A 96 7.99 -24.16 -8.26
C LEU A 96 7.88 -24.44 -6.75
N SER A 97 8.38 -23.55 -5.89
CA SER A 97 8.36 -23.67 -4.43
C SER A 97 7.38 -22.70 -3.79
N GLU A 98 6.80 -23.09 -2.63
CA GLU A 98 6.05 -22.20 -1.75
C GLU A 98 6.97 -21.22 -1.00
N THR A 99 7.67 -20.36 -1.74
CA THR A 99 8.56 -19.33 -1.18
C THR A 99 7.77 -18.06 -0.92
N PHE A 100 7.90 -17.51 0.29
CA PHE A 100 7.26 -16.26 0.70
C PHE A 100 8.30 -15.22 1.09
N GLU A 101 8.01 -13.96 0.82
CA GLU A 101 8.81 -12.83 1.29
C GLU A 101 7.93 -11.74 1.89
N ASN A 102 8.51 -10.95 2.79
CA ASN A 102 7.89 -9.72 3.26
C ASN A 102 8.24 -8.58 2.30
N ALA A 103 7.23 -8.02 1.63
CA ALA A 103 7.36 -6.78 0.87
C ALA A 103 6.57 -5.68 1.57
N ALA A 104 7.11 -4.46 1.61
CA ALA A 104 6.42 -3.28 2.10
C ALA A 104 6.85 -2.04 1.33
N LEU A 105 6.04 -0.98 1.39
CA LEU A 105 6.31 0.33 0.82
C LEU A 105 5.71 1.44 1.68
N ILE A 106 6.30 2.62 1.62
CA ILE A 106 5.69 3.89 2.01
C ILE A 106 5.92 4.86 0.84
N GLY A 107 4.86 5.47 0.34
CA GLY A 107 4.90 6.54 -0.64
C GLY A 107 4.18 7.76 -0.10
N VAL A 108 4.84 8.92 -0.12
CA VAL A 108 4.23 10.20 0.26
C VAL A 108 4.42 11.21 -0.87
N HIS A 109 3.35 11.85 -1.30
CA HIS A 109 3.39 13.05 -2.13
C HIS A 109 3.21 14.27 -1.24
N TYR A 110 4.10 15.26 -1.38
CA TYR A 110 4.03 16.55 -0.69
C TYR A 110 4.88 17.58 -1.44
N ASP A 111 4.37 18.81 -1.60
CA ASP A 111 5.09 19.94 -2.20
C ASP A 111 5.77 19.61 -3.55
N GLY A 112 5.03 18.94 -4.45
CA GLY A 112 5.53 18.48 -5.76
C GLY A 112 6.57 17.35 -5.73
N ASN A 113 6.97 16.88 -4.53
CA ASN A 113 7.94 15.80 -4.34
C ASN A 113 7.23 14.47 -4.07
N PHE A 114 7.85 13.37 -4.52
CA PHE A 114 7.45 12.01 -4.18
C PHE A 114 8.54 11.32 -3.35
N TYR A 115 8.23 11.07 -2.07
CA TYR A 115 9.10 10.38 -1.12
C TYR A 115 8.83 8.87 -1.19
N GLU A 116 9.62 8.17 -2.00
CA GLU A 116 9.53 6.71 -2.20
C GLU A 116 10.39 5.96 -1.16
N PHE A 117 9.79 5.03 -0.41
CA PHE A 117 10.50 4.10 0.47
C PHE A 117 10.12 2.66 0.16
N VAL A 118 11.06 1.93 -0.43
CA VAL A 118 10.83 0.61 -1.06
C VAL A 118 12.11 -0.23 -1.04
N PRO A 119 12.02 -1.59 -1.02
CA PRO A 119 13.16 -2.51 -0.96
C PRO A 119 14.34 -2.31 -1.92
N TRP A 120 14.21 -1.57 -3.03
CA TRP A 120 15.34 -1.26 -3.93
C TRP A 120 16.05 0.05 -3.63
N ASN A 121 15.41 0.99 -2.94
CA ASN A 121 15.96 2.33 -2.64
C ASN A 121 16.19 2.55 -1.13
N GLY A 122 15.64 1.69 -0.29
CA GLY A 122 15.62 1.88 1.15
C GLY A 122 15.14 0.64 1.90
N VAL A 123 14.83 0.84 3.17
CA VAL A 123 14.49 -0.22 4.13
C VAL A 123 13.24 0.19 4.88
N VAL A 124 12.18 -0.62 4.78
CA VAL A 124 10.90 -0.38 5.46
C VAL A 124 10.77 -1.38 6.61
N ASN A 125 10.39 -0.89 7.79
CA ASN A 125 10.12 -1.66 8.99
C ASN A 125 8.67 -1.39 9.42
N TRP A 126 8.00 -2.38 10.04
CA TRP A 126 6.64 -2.21 10.54
C TRP A 126 6.40 -2.99 11.83
N GLU A 127 5.43 -2.52 12.58
CA GLU A 127 4.84 -3.18 13.74
C GLU A 127 3.32 -2.98 13.69
N ILE A 128 2.60 -4.01 13.27
CA ILE A 128 1.14 -3.95 13.03
C ILE A 128 0.44 -4.88 14.02
N ALA A 129 -0.49 -4.34 14.81
CA ALA A 129 -1.30 -5.11 15.74
C ALA A 129 -2.30 -6.03 14.99
N GLN A 130 -2.97 -6.93 15.72
CA GLN A 130 -4.08 -7.70 15.14
C GLN A 130 -5.20 -6.79 14.63
N TRP A 131 -5.43 -5.67 15.31
CA TRP A 131 -6.29 -4.56 14.93
C TRP A 131 -5.90 -3.31 15.76
N GLY A 132 -6.28 -2.12 15.31
CA GLY A 132 -6.26 -0.90 16.13
C GLY A 132 -4.94 -0.13 16.18
N SER A 133 -3.83 -0.67 15.67
CA SER A 133 -2.51 0.01 15.64
C SER A 133 -1.65 -0.45 14.47
N TRP A 134 -1.12 0.51 13.72
CA TRP A 134 -0.17 0.34 12.62
C TRP A 134 1.00 1.30 12.85
N TYR A 135 2.21 0.78 13.03
CA TYR A 135 3.43 1.56 13.04
C TYR A 135 4.30 1.16 11.85
N MET A 136 4.85 2.14 11.13
CA MET A 136 5.84 1.92 10.08
C MET A 136 6.93 2.99 10.15
N ALA A 137 8.17 2.59 9.88
CA ALA A 137 9.29 3.50 9.75
C ALA A 137 10.24 3.04 8.64
N ALA A 138 10.72 3.97 7.83
CA ALA A 138 11.62 3.68 6.72
C ALA A 138 12.72 4.73 6.55
N GLU A 139 13.82 4.29 5.95
CA GLU A 139 14.92 5.16 5.51
C GLU A 139 15.35 4.80 4.09
N ASN A 140 15.73 5.81 3.31
CA ASN A 140 16.47 5.66 2.04
C ASN A 140 17.75 6.51 2.14
N GLU A 141 18.50 6.69 1.05
CA GLU A 141 19.78 7.43 1.08
C GLU A 141 19.66 8.88 1.57
N MET A 142 18.51 9.54 1.32
CA MET A 142 18.32 10.98 1.54
C MET A 142 17.28 11.33 2.60
N HIS A 143 16.38 10.41 2.96
CA HIS A 143 15.22 10.69 3.79
C HIS A 143 14.93 9.60 4.83
N MET A 144 14.23 9.98 5.88
CA MET A 144 13.61 9.09 6.87
C MET A 144 12.12 9.43 6.97
N VAL A 145 11.26 8.43 7.19
CA VAL A 145 9.82 8.59 7.41
C VAL A 145 9.37 7.75 8.60
N GLU A 146 8.44 8.29 9.39
CA GLU A 146 7.72 7.56 10.41
C GLU A 146 6.21 7.78 10.24
N LEU A 147 5.45 6.71 10.44
CA LEU A 147 4.00 6.65 10.31
C LEU A 147 3.41 5.89 11.48
N THR A 148 2.49 6.52 12.21
CA THR A 148 1.69 5.86 13.24
C THR A 148 0.21 6.07 12.96
N ALA A 149 -0.54 4.99 12.80
CA ALA A 149 -2.00 4.99 12.70
C ALA A 149 -2.61 4.19 13.85
N THR A 150 -3.72 4.65 14.40
CA THR A 150 -4.51 3.90 15.39
C THR A 150 -6.01 4.05 15.11
N THR A 151 -6.82 3.13 15.61
CA THR A 151 -8.28 3.30 15.60
C THR A 151 -8.94 2.63 16.79
N LYS A 152 -10.04 3.24 17.25
CA LYS A 152 -10.98 2.68 18.22
C LYS A 152 -12.21 2.08 17.54
N ASP A 153 -12.39 2.32 16.24
CA ASP A 153 -13.49 1.79 15.46
C ASP A 153 -13.40 0.25 15.38
N PRO A 154 -14.52 -0.48 15.50
CA PRO A 154 -14.51 -1.94 15.44
C PRO A 154 -14.11 -2.48 14.06
N GLY A 155 -14.13 -1.66 12.99
CA GLY A 155 -13.80 -2.04 11.62
C GLY A 155 -14.89 -2.86 10.92
N THR A 156 -14.97 -2.73 9.60
CA THR A 156 -15.86 -3.52 8.74
C THR A 156 -15.12 -4.75 8.24
N THR A 157 -15.76 -5.92 8.29
CA THR A 157 -15.19 -7.14 7.68
C THR A 157 -15.60 -7.22 6.22
N LEU A 158 -14.62 -7.25 5.33
CA LEU A 158 -14.80 -7.31 3.88
C LEU A 158 -14.37 -8.67 3.32
N ARG A 159 -14.91 -9.02 2.15
CA ARG A 159 -14.50 -10.22 1.41
C ARG A 159 -13.37 -9.90 0.45
N ALA A 160 -12.29 -10.67 0.52
CA ALA A 160 -11.12 -10.56 -0.34
C ALA A 160 -10.80 -11.93 -0.99
N PRO A 161 -10.34 -11.97 -2.27
CA PRO A 161 -9.82 -13.19 -2.88
C PRO A 161 -8.59 -13.74 -2.14
N THR A 162 -8.65 -14.98 -1.71
CA THR A 162 -7.58 -15.73 -1.03
C THR A 162 -7.17 -16.94 -1.86
N SER A 163 -5.92 -17.39 -1.72
CA SER A 163 -5.38 -18.56 -2.44
C SER A 163 -6.07 -19.86 -2.01
N GLU A 164 -6.46 -19.95 -0.74
CA GLU A 164 -6.95 -21.17 -0.12
C GLU A 164 -8.49 -21.30 -0.15
N ALA A 165 -9.22 -20.18 -0.05
CA ALA A 165 -10.68 -20.17 0.11
C ALA A 165 -11.44 -19.31 -0.93
N GLY A 166 -10.74 -18.76 -1.94
CA GLY A 166 -11.36 -17.85 -2.90
C GLY A 166 -11.85 -16.56 -2.22
N LEU A 167 -13.01 -16.04 -2.63
CA LEU A 167 -13.57 -14.80 -2.08
C LEU A 167 -14.13 -15.02 -0.66
N ALA A 168 -13.27 -14.80 0.35
CA ALA A 168 -13.54 -15.10 1.76
C ALA A 168 -13.48 -13.85 2.63
N SER A 169 -14.13 -13.87 3.81
CA SER A 169 -14.07 -12.80 4.82
C SER A 169 -12.68 -12.75 5.47
N ALA A 170 -11.73 -12.16 4.75
CA ALA A 170 -10.31 -12.15 5.06
C ALA A 170 -9.69 -10.74 5.12
N CYS A 171 -10.51 -9.69 5.00
CA CYS A 171 -10.10 -8.29 5.07
C CYS A 171 -10.89 -7.60 6.19
N LYS A 172 -10.25 -6.65 6.87
CA LYS A 172 -10.88 -5.79 7.87
C LYS A 172 -10.34 -4.37 7.72
N ASP A 173 -11.21 -3.41 7.47
CA ASP A 173 -10.85 -2.01 7.23
C ASP A 173 -11.70 -1.00 8.03
N THR A 174 -11.23 0.25 8.08
CA THR A 174 -12.02 1.41 8.51
C THR A 174 -11.41 2.70 7.94
N CYS A 175 -12.21 3.75 7.82
CA CYS A 175 -11.74 5.11 7.46
C CYS A 175 -11.66 6.07 8.66
N TYR A 176 -11.86 5.56 9.88
CA TYR A 176 -11.82 6.32 11.14
C TYR A 176 -10.50 6.09 11.88
N GLY A 177 -9.38 6.36 11.20
CA GLY A 177 -8.03 6.22 11.73
C GLY A 177 -7.42 7.55 12.17
N GLU A 178 -6.97 7.61 13.44
CA GLU A 178 -6.09 8.67 13.96
C GLU A 178 -4.65 8.40 13.45
N LEU A 179 -4.04 9.37 12.76
CA LEU A 179 -2.79 9.23 12.03
C LEU A 179 -1.81 10.36 12.37
N ARG A 180 -0.51 10.03 12.47
CA ARG A 180 0.59 10.98 12.35
C ARG A 180 1.61 10.48 11.33
N LEU A 181 2.04 11.38 10.45
CA LEU A 181 3.08 11.15 9.44
C LEU A 181 4.18 12.21 9.61
N GLN A 182 5.43 11.76 9.67
CA GLN A 182 6.60 12.63 9.78
C GLN A 182 7.68 12.23 8.77
N ILE A 183 8.32 13.22 8.13
CA ILE A 183 9.43 13.04 7.19
C ILE A 183 10.59 13.95 7.58
N TRP A 184 11.81 13.43 7.51
CA TRP A 184 13.05 14.16 7.73
C TRP A 184 14.04 13.96 6.58
N GLU A 185 14.93 14.92 6.37
CA GLU A 185 16.21 14.68 5.71
C GLU A 185 17.02 13.63 6.51
N ARG A 186 17.79 12.78 5.83
CA ARG A 186 18.70 11.83 6.46
C ARG A 186 20.13 12.38 6.42
N ARG A 187 20.77 12.44 7.59
CA ARG A 187 22.16 12.93 7.71
C ARG A 187 23.17 11.86 7.31
N TYR A 188 24.40 12.28 7.02
CA TYR A 188 25.52 11.38 6.69
C TYR A 188 25.89 10.42 7.83
N ASP A 189 25.58 10.80 9.07
CA ASP A 189 25.76 10.01 10.30
C ASP A 189 24.60 9.01 10.54
N GLY A 190 23.59 9.00 9.68
CA GLY A 190 22.39 8.16 9.78
C GLY A 190 21.32 8.70 10.73
N ALA A 191 21.50 9.88 11.33
CA ALA A 191 20.50 10.49 12.19
C ALA A 191 19.45 11.30 11.38
N GLN A 192 18.33 11.61 12.05
CA GLN A 192 17.34 12.57 11.54
C GLN A 192 17.99 13.95 11.38
N GLY A 193 17.81 14.54 10.20
CA GLY A 193 18.20 15.90 9.85
C GLY A 193 17.07 16.89 10.05
N LYS A 194 16.93 17.82 9.11
CA LYS A 194 15.84 18.79 9.09
C LYS A 194 14.49 18.06 8.93
N LEU A 195 13.49 18.47 9.72
CA LEU A 195 12.10 18.07 9.54
C LEU A 195 11.56 18.68 8.23
N ILE A 196 10.96 17.83 7.39
CA ILE A 196 10.34 18.19 6.10
C ILE A 196 8.82 18.30 6.25
N LEU A 197 8.21 17.34 6.97
CA LEU A 197 6.77 17.23 7.15
C LEU A 197 6.47 16.66 8.54
N ASP A 198 5.47 17.20 9.23
CA ASP A 198 4.88 16.64 10.45
C ASP A 198 3.39 17.00 10.45
N VAL A 199 2.55 15.98 10.23
CA VAL A 199 1.13 16.16 9.94
C VAL A 199 0.27 15.09 10.60
N THR A 200 -0.99 15.44 10.85
CA THR A 200 -1.97 14.56 11.49
C THR A 200 -3.26 14.43 10.68
N SER A 201 -4.00 13.34 10.89
CA SER A 201 -5.33 13.12 10.32
C SER A 201 -6.20 12.32 11.28
N ASP A 202 -7.51 12.50 11.23
CA ASP A 202 -8.53 11.67 11.88
C ASP A 202 -9.36 10.84 10.87
N MET A 203 -9.01 10.93 9.58
CA MET A 203 -9.69 10.26 8.46
C MET A 203 -8.77 9.29 7.70
N ALA A 204 -7.79 8.69 8.37
CA ALA A 204 -6.94 7.70 7.73
C ALA A 204 -7.69 6.38 7.50
N ALA A 205 -7.57 5.85 6.29
CA ALA A 205 -8.04 4.53 5.95
C ALA A 205 -6.99 3.50 6.36
N VAL A 206 -7.37 2.54 7.20
CA VAL A 206 -6.48 1.51 7.77
C VAL A 206 -7.08 0.13 7.60
N GLU A 207 -6.23 -0.84 7.25
CA GLU A 207 -6.66 -2.19 6.89
C GLU A 207 -5.65 -3.24 7.39
N VAL A 208 -6.18 -4.40 7.78
CA VAL A 208 -5.44 -5.66 7.92
C VAL A 208 -6.17 -6.78 7.18
N GLY A 209 -5.44 -7.78 6.72
CA GLY A 209 -6.07 -8.97 6.18
C GLY A 209 -5.18 -10.20 6.10
N GLY A 210 -5.80 -11.28 5.63
CA GLY A 210 -5.25 -12.62 5.62
C GLY A 210 -5.00 -13.10 7.05
N GLY A 211 -3.91 -13.82 7.26
CA GLY A 211 -3.47 -14.22 8.58
C GLY A 211 -2.52 -15.42 8.57
N PRO A 212 -2.41 -16.13 9.69
CA PRO A 212 -3.06 -15.82 10.96
C PRO A 212 -2.53 -14.54 11.65
N TRP A 213 -3.40 -13.89 12.42
CA TRP A 213 -3.09 -12.73 13.26
C TRP A 213 -3.07 -13.12 14.74
N PHE A 214 -2.15 -14.02 15.13
CA PHE A 214 -2.02 -14.45 16.54
C PHE A 214 -1.39 -13.40 17.45
N ASN A 215 -0.50 -12.57 16.92
CA ASN A 215 0.25 -11.54 17.64
C ASN A 215 0.50 -10.35 16.71
N THR A 216 0.97 -9.24 17.28
CA THR A 216 1.55 -8.11 16.54
C THR A 216 2.60 -8.60 15.54
N TRP A 217 2.43 -8.24 14.28
CA TRP A 217 3.36 -8.57 13.21
C TRP A 217 4.44 -7.50 13.13
N LYS A 218 5.63 -7.82 13.64
CA LYS A 218 6.85 -7.04 13.39
C LYS A 218 7.55 -7.57 12.15
N GLY A 219 8.07 -6.68 11.32
CA GLY A 219 8.79 -7.08 10.11
C GLY A 219 9.66 -5.99 9.51
N LYS A 220 10.48 -6.40 8.55
CA LYS A 220 11.47 -5.58 7.86
C LYS A 220 11.63 -6.09 6.43
N THR A 221 11.77 -5.19 5.46
CA THR A 221 12.07 -5.58 4.07
C THR A 221 13.48 -6.15 3.95
N ALA A 222 13.69 -7.08 3.01
CA ALA A 222 15.04 -7.52 2.66
C ALA A 222 15.89 -6.32 2.19
N ALA A 223 17.19 -6.36 2.51
CA ALA A 223 18.12 -5.30 2.12
C ALA A 223 18.29 -5.23 0.59
N PRO A 224 18.51 -4.03 0.00
CA PRO A 224 18.61 -3.86 -1.45
C PRO A 224 19.60 -4.80 -2.15
N GLU A 225 20.74 -5.12 -1.53
CA GLU A 225 21.74 -6.04 -2.10
C GLU A 225 21.30 -7.50 -2.17
N LEU A 226 20.45 -7.96 -1.25
CA LEU A 226 19.84 -9.29 -1.35
C LEU A 226 18.80 -9.32 -2.47
N LEU A 227 18.02 -8.25 -2.61
CA LEU A 227 17.01 -8.11 -3.66
C LEU A 227 17.64 -8.03 -5.06
N LYS A 228 18.70 -7.22 -5.24
CA LYS A 228 19.48 -7.15 -6.50
C LYS A 228 20.01 -8.52 -6.93
N ARG A 229 20.51 -9.32 -5.98
CA ARG A 229 21.00 -10.67 -6.27
C ARG A 229 19.88 -11.62 -6.70
N ALA A 230 18.72 -11.55 -6.06
CA ALA A 230 17.56 -12.37 -6.43
C ALA A 230 16.92 -11.98 -7.77
N LEU A 231 16.80 -10.67 -8.05
CA LEU A 231 16.23 -10.13 -9.30
C LEU A 231 17.14 -10.32 -10.52
N ASN A 232 18.46 -10.47 -10.31
CA ASN A 232 19.43 -10.74 -11.38
C ASN A 232 19.58 -12.25 -11.70
N VAL A 233 18.80 -13.13 -11.08
CA VAL A 233 18.72 -14.54 -11.51
C VAL A 233 17.89 -14.58 -12.80
N PRO A 234 18.43 -15.05 -13.93
CA PRO A 234 17.66 -15.17 -15.17
C PRO A 234 16.56 -16.21 -14.97
N VAL A 235 15.31 -15.76 -14.87
CA VAL A 235 14.14 -16.63 -14.93
C VAL A 235 13.94 -17.01 -16.39
N ASP A 236 14.10 -18.29 -16.71
CA ASP A 236 13.75 -18.85 -18.02
C ASP A 236 12.24 -18.71 -18.25
N VAL A 237 11.88 -17.68 -18.99
CA VAL A 237 10.49 -17.39 -19.37
C VAL A 237 9.99 -18.33 -20.48
N ASP A 238 10.87 -18.81 -21.34
CA ASP A 238 10.50 -19.64 -22.49
C ASP A 238 10.11 -21.07 -22.06
N GLY A 239 10.82 -21.62 -21.06
CA GLY A 239 10.45 -22.88 -20.42
C GLY A 239 9.07 -22.88 -19.76
N PHE A 240 8.56 -21.73 -19.32
CA PHE A 240 7.22 -21.60 -18.71
C PHE A 240 6.09 -21.48 -19.73
N TYR A 241 6.32 -20.92 -20.93
CA TYR A 241 5.29 -20.83 -21.97
C TYR A 241 5.00 -22.18 -22.65
N GLY A 242 5.94 -23.13 -22.64
CA GLY A 242 5.77 -24.45 -23.28
C GLY A 242 4.77 -25.40 -22.61
N LEU A 243 4.30 -25.10 -21.39
CA LEU A 243 3.47 -26.00 -20.58
C LEU A 243 2.01 -25.54 -20.39
N VAL A 244 1.62 -24.39 -20.92
CA VAL A 244 0.24 -23.86 -20.79
C VAL A 244 -0.48 -23.99 -22.14
N PRO A 245 -1.51 -24.84 -22.28
CA PRO A 245 -2.30 -24.88 -23.50
C PRO A 245 -3.01 -23.54 -23.71
N ILE A 246 -2.89 -22.98 -24.92
CA ILE A 246 -3.46 -21.68 -25.29
C ILE A 246 -4.98 -21.78 -25.41
N LEU A 247 -5.66 -21.71 -24.26
CA LEU A 247 -7.11 -21.53 -24.17
C LEU A 247 -7.45 -20.05 -24.41
N LYS A 248 -7.50 -19.66 -25.70
CA LYS A 248 -8.25 -18.47 -26.09
C LYS A 248 -9.74 -18.73 -25.87
N PRO A 249 -10.47 -17.88 -25.10
CA PRO A 249 -11.93 -17.91 -25.15
C PRO A 249 -12.39 -17.49 -26.57
N PRO A 250 -13.42 -18.14 -27.14
CA PRO A 250 -13.95 -17.74 -28.44
C PRO A 250 -14.75 -16.44 -28.34
N GLY A 251 -14.30 -15.41 -29.05
CA GLY A 251 -15.08 -14.18 -29.28
C GLY A 251 -14.70 -12.98 -28.41
N LEU A 252 -13.51 -12.41 -28.65
CA LEU A 252 -13.13 -11.01 -28.42
C LEU A 252 -11.94 -10.66 -29.33
#